data_AF-A0A2V8Q2B1-F1
#
_entry.id   AF-A0A2V8Q2B1-F1
#
_cell.length_a   1.000
_cell.length_b   1.000
_cell.length_c   1.000
_cell.angle_alpha   90.00
_cell.angle_beta   90.00
_cell.angle_gamma   90.00
#
_symmetry.space_group_name_H-M   'P 1'
#
loop_
_entity.id
_entity.type
_entity.pdbx_description
1 polymer ?
#
loop_
_entity_poly.entity_id
_entity_poly.type
_entity_poly.pdbx_seq_one_letter_code
_entity_poly.pdbx_strand_id
1 'polypeptide(L)'
;MTKDGITHDTVPYFTERFEQAYITQLQDFVENVLADKPPSVTCADGVAALQASVAATLSFKENHPVKMSSLEDEVQPEMICSEL
;
A
#
# COMPACT_ATOMS: atom_id res chain seq x y z
N MET A 1 16.16 1.12 18.02
CA MET A 1 15.35 2.33 18.24
C MET A 1 16.02 3.13 19.34
N THR A 2 16.69 4.24 19.01
CA THR A 2 17.23 5.17 19.99
C THR A 2 16.06 5.92 20.66
N LYS A 3 16.25 6.36 21.91
CA LYS A 3 15.25 7.19 22.61
C LYS A 3 14.89 8.47 21.86
N ASP A 4 15.82 8.94 21.02
CA ASP A 4 15.70 10.20 20.28
C ASP A 4 14.98 10.07 18.93
N GLY A 5 14.61 8.85 18.52
CA GLY A 5 13.95 8.62 17.22
C GLY A 5 14.84 8.92 16.02
N ILE A 6 14.26 8.91 14.82
CA ILE A 6 14.90 9.38 13.59
C ILE A 6 14.50 10.85 13.42
N THR A 7 15.45 11.77 13.60
CA THR A 7 15.25 13.22 13.45
C THR A 7 15.85 13.68 12.12
N HIS A 8 15.02 14.08 11.16
CA HIS A 8 15.43 14.84 9.98
C HIS A 8 14.79 16.23 10.05
N ASP A 9 15.53 17.28 9.66
CA ASP A 9 15.03 18.67 9.61
C ASP A 9 13.79 18.80 8.73
N THR A 10 13.70 17.98 7.69
CA THR A 10 12.52 17.83 6.83
C THR A 10 12.39 16.38 6.39
N VAL A 11 11.15 15.88 6.29
CA VAL A 11 10.90 14.57 5.67
C VAL A 11 11.26 14.71 4.18
N PRO A 12 12.11 13.84 3.61
CA PRO A 12 12.41 13.86 2.18
C PRO A 12 11.12 13.80 1.38
N TYR A 13 11.06 14.53 0.27
CA TYR A 13 9.90 14.51 -0.61
C TYR A 13 9.63 13.07 -1.08
N PHE A 14 8.37 12.68 -1.24
CA PHE A 14 7.99 11.28 -1.52
C PHE A 14 8.76 10.70 -2.72
N THR A 15 8.93 11.48 -3.78
CA THR A 15 9.68 11.04 -4.97
C THR A 15 11.16 10.84 -4.69
N GLU A 16 11.76 11.61 -3.78
CA GLU A 16 13.15 11.42 -3.35
C GLU A 16 13.29 10.17 -2.48
N ARG A 17 12.36 9.97 -1.54
CA ARG A 17 12.35 8.80 -0.66
C ARG A 17 12.17 7.48 -1.40
N PHE A 18 11.38 7.47 -2.47
CA PHE A 18 11.01 6.28 -3.23
C PHE A 18 11.52 6.30 -4.68
N GLU A 19 12.53 7.12 -4.97
CA GLU A 19 13.08 7.32 -6.32
C GLU A 19 13.33 5.99 -7.04
N GLN A 20 14.06 5.08 -6.38
CA GLN A 20 14.43 3.79 -6.95
C GLN A 20 13.22 2.90 -7.24
N ALA A 21 12.15 3.01 -6.44
CA ALA A 21 10.92 2.26 -6.68
C ALA A 21 10.21 2.75 -7.94
N TYR A 22 10.13 4.08 -8.14
CA TYR A 22 9.54 4.64 -9.36
C TYR A 22 10.35 4.29 -10.61
N ILE A 23 11.69 4.37 -10.54
CA ILE A 23 12.57 3.97 -11.65
C ILE A 23 12.36 2.49 -11.99
N THR A 24 12.37 1.62 -10.98
CA THR A 24 12.19 0.17 -11.16
C THR A 24 10.82 -0.15 -11.77
N GLN A 25 9.75 0.50 -11.30
CA GLN A 25 8.40 0.30 -11.82
C GLN A 25 8.30 0.72 -13.30
N LEU A 26 8.89 1.84 -13.68
CA LEU A 26 8.88 2.30 -15.07
C LEU A 26 9.70 1.39 -15.98
N GLN A 27 10.84 0.89 -15.51
CA GLN A 27 11.65 -0.10 -16.24
C GLN A 27 10.87 -1.39 -16.46
N ASP A 28 10.28 -1.98 -15.41
CA ASP A 28 9.46 -3.19 -15.50
C ASP A 28 8.29 -3.00 -16.49
N PHE A 29 7.60 -1.86 -16.41
CA PHE A 29 6.51 -1.56 -17.34
C PHE A 29 6.98 -1.54 -18.80
N VAL A 30 8.04 -0.79 -19.11
CA VAL A 30 8.55 -0.66 -20.48
C VAL A 30 9.04 -2.01 -21.01
N GLU A 31 9.80 -2.75 -20.21
CA GLU A 31 10.33 -4.07 -20.59
C GLU A 31 9.19 -5.06 -20.86
N ASN A 32 8.19 -5.10 -20.00
CA ASN A 32 7.06 -6.03 -20.13
C ASN A 32 6.17 -5.68 -21.34
N VAL A 33 5.94 -4.40 -21.63
CA VAL A 33 5.21 -3.98 -22.83
C VAL A 33 5.97 -4.35 -24.10
N LEU A 34 7.28 -4.12 -24.15
CA LEU A 34 8.10 -4.44 -25.34
C LEU A 34 8.24 -5.95 -25.57
N ALA A 35 8.27 -6.74 -24.48
CA ALA A 35 8.45 -8.18 -24.53
C ALA A 35 7.13 -8.99 -24.52
N ASP A 36 5.98 -8.33 -24.52
CA ASP A 36 4.64 -8.94 -24.37
C ASP A 36 4.57 -9.90 -23.16
N LYS A 37 5.03 -9.41 -22.01
CA LYS A 37 5.06 -10.14 -20.73
C LYS A 37 4.04 -9.56 -19.76
N PRO A 38 3.49 -10.38 -18.84
CA PRO A 38 2.67 -9.85 -17.76
C PRO A 38 3.50 -8.95 -16.83
N PRO A 39 2.90 -7.91 -16.22
CA PRO A 39 3.60 -7.05 -15.28
C PRO A 39 3.95 -7.81 -13.99
N SER A 40 5.05 -7.43 -13.35
CA SER A 40 5.48 -8.04 -12.07
C SER A 40 4.56 -7.69 -10.90
N VAL A 41 3.83 -6.57 -11.00
CA VAL A 41 2.82 -6.12 -10.04
C VAL A 41 1.50 -5.91 -10.76
N THR A 42 0.43 -6.47 -10.20
CA THR A 42 -0.91 -6.50 -10.79
C THR A 42 -1.91 -5.71 -9.95
N CYS A 43 -3.14 -5.53 -10.46
CA CYS A 43 -4.22 -4.94 -9.68
C CYS A 43 -4.56 -5.76 -8.42
N ALA A 44 -4.35 -7.08 -8.45
CA ALA A 44 -4.64 -7.94 -7.30
C ALA A 44 -3.75 -7.60 -6.09
N ASP A 45 -2.49 -7.23 -6.33
CA ASP A 45 -1.56 -6.79 -5.29
C ASP A 45 -2.04 -5.48 -4.63
N GLY A 46 -2.61 -4.56 -5.44
CA GLY A 46 -3.22 -3.33 -4.95
C GLY A 46 -4.45 -3.59 -4.07
N VAL A 47 -5.32 -4.52 -4.48
CA VAL A 47 -6.49 -4.93 -3.68
C VAL A 47 -6.05 -5.55 -2.35
N ALA A 48 -5.06 -6.44 -2.37
CA ALA A 48 -4.52 -7.06 -1.16
C ALA A 48 -3.91 -6.03 -0.20
N ALA A 49 -3.16 -5.06 -0.72
CA ALA A 49 -2.60 -3.95 0.08
C ALA A 49 -3.71 -3.08 0.71
N LEU A 50 -4.79 -2.82 -0.02
CA LEU A 50 -5.94 -2.08 0.50
C LEU A 50 -6.65 -2.86 1.62
N GLN A 51 -6.92 -4.14 1.41
CA GLN A 51 -7.52 -5.01 2.43
C GLN A 51 -6.68 -5.02 3.71
N ALA A 52 -5.35 -5.10 3.59
CA ALA A 52 -4.46 -5.07 4.75
C ALA A 52 -4.54 -3.73 5.49
N SER A 53 -4.67 -2.63 4.75
CA SER A 53 -4.82 -1.29 5.32
C SER A 53 -6.14 -1.15 6.08
N VAL A 54 -7.25 -1.65 5.52
CA VAL A 54 -8.56 -1.69 6.18
C VAL A 54 -8.50 -2.53 7.45
N ALA A 55 -7.90 -3.72 7.41
CA ALA A 55 -7.72 -4.58 8.58
C ALA A 55 -6.94 -3.88 9.70
N ALA A 56 -5.86 -3.18 9.34
CA ALA A 56 -5.03 -2.44 10.29
C ALA A 56 -5.80 -1.27 10.91
N THR A 57 -6.59 -0.53 10.11
CA THR A 57 -7.45 0.53 10.60
C THR A 57 -8.51 0.01 11.57
N LEU A 58 -9.17 -1.11 11.25
CA LEU A 58 -10.14 -1.73 12.14
C LEU A 58 -9.48 -2.21 13.44
N SER A 59 -8.35 -2.91 13.34
CA SER A 59 -7.59 -3.37 14.49
C SER A 59 -7.18 -2.23 15.42
N PHE A 60 -6.80 -1.08 14.86
CA PHE A 60 -6.51 0.13 15.63
C PHE A 60 -7.75 0.68 16.35
N LYS A 61 -8.92 0.72 15.68
CA LYS A 61 -10.18 1.20 16.25
C LYS A 61 -10.71 0.27 17.36
N GLU A 62 -10.58 -1.05 17.19
CA GLU A 62 -11.12 -2.06 18.12
C GLU A 62 -10.11 -2.51 19.20
N ASN A 63 -8.86 -2.08 19.09
CA ASN A 63 -7.77 -2.41 20.00
C ASN A 63 -7.54 -3.93 20.17
N HIS A 64 -7.77 -4.70 19.10
CA HIS A 64 -7.39 -6.11 19.02
C HIS A 64 -6.96 -6.48 17.59
N PRO A 65 -6.19 -7.57 17.39
CA PRO A 65 -5.85 -8.05 16.06
C PRO A 65 -7.09 -8.49 15.26
N VAL A 66 -7.13 -8.15 13.97
CA VAL A 66 -8.19 -8.52 13.02
C VAL A 66 -7.64 -9.54 12.01
N LYS A 67 -8.41 -10.58 11.68
CA LYS A 67 -8.03 -11.57 10.66
C LYS A 67 -8.48 -11.09 9.29
N MET A 68 -7.66 -11.30 8.26
CA MET A 68 -8.00 -10.90 6.89
C MET A 68 -9.25 -11.61 6.35
N SER A 69 -9.47 -12.87 6.76
CA SER A 69 -10.64 -13.65 6.35
C SER A 69 -11.97 -13.14 6.91
N SER A 70 -11.97 -12.23 7.91
CA SER A 70 -13.20 -11.64 8.43
C SER A 70 -13.67 -10.42 7.65
N LEU A 71 -12.88 -9.94 6.67
CA LEU A 71 -13.19 -8.76 5.86
C LEU A 71 -13.87 -9.11 4.52
N GLU A 72 -13.96 -10.38 4.17
CA GLU A 72 -14.54 -10.85 2.91
C GLU A 72 -16.06 -10.53 2.80
N ASP A 73 -16.71 -10.30 3.94
CA ASP A 73 -18.15 -9.96 4.03
C ASP A 73 -18.45 -8.45 4.12
N GLU A 74 -17.46 -7.60 4.46
CA GLU A 74 -17.69 -6.20 4.88
C GLU A 74 -17.12 -5.11 3.95
N VAL A 75 -16.30 -5.47 2.95
CA VAL A 75 -15.78 -4.50 1.97
C VAL A 75 -16.85 -4.20 0.92
N GLN A 76 -17.94 -3.55 1.33
CA GLN A 76 -18.90 -2.94 0.42
C GLN A 76 -18.35 -1.59 -0.07
N PRO A 77 -18.42 -1.29 -1.39
CA PRO A 77 -17.87 -0.07 -2.00
C PRO A 77 -18.37 1.24 -1.37
N GLU A 78 -19.56 1.23 -0.74
CA GLU A 78 -20.18 2.40 -0.10
C GLU A 78 -19.40 3.00 1.09
N MET A 79 -18.52 2.24 1.76
CA MET A 79 -17.83 2.73 2.96
C MET A 79 -16.65 3.67 2.67
N ILE A 80 -16.16 3.71 1.43
CA ILE A 80 -14.97 4.50 1.04
C ILE A 80 -15.35 5.98 0.80
N CYS A 81 -16.61 6.28 0.47
CA CYS A 81 -17.05 7.63 0.13
C CYS A 81 -17.67 8.43 1.30
N SER A 82 -17.81 7.86 2.49
CA SER A 82 -18.44 8.57 3.63
C SER A 82 -17.46 9.23 4.60
N GLU A 83 -16.15 8.99 4.48
CA GLU A 83 -15.13 9.53 5.40
C GLU A 83 -14.07 10.44 4.71
N LEU A 84 -14.35 10.93 3.49
CA LEU A 84 -13.60 12.04 2.84
C LEU A 84 -14.49 13.28 2.72
#